data_AF-A0A9E3EQ43-F1
#
_entry.id   AF-A0A9E3EQ43-F1
#
_cell.length_a   1.000
_cell.length_b   1.000
_cell.length_c   1.000
_cell.angle_alpha   90.00
_cell.angle_beta   90.00
_cell.angle_gamma   90.00
#
_symmetry.space_group_name_H-M   'P 1'
#
loop_
_entity.id
_entity.type
_entity.pdbx_description
1 polymer ?
#
loop_
_entity_poly.entity_id
_entity_poly.type
_entity_poly.pdbx_seq_one_letter_code
_entity_poly.pdbx_strand_id
1 'polypeptide(L)'
;MKKAHRVGVLAVGLGIGAGAGATAGVASAEPFSPPDPAAGATADISSAAAAEAADAAFRGMNPFGFDLAISIDGVNIIEGGSAYATSDSDDFAIAIGAGISASATGGIFDSAFADGVDSSATAGGIAGDNFDSATADGAQSSAIAGDNGTGVSSSYDTAAIFDGPNAFAQAYAGNADTALIFDGANAFATAYQGNMDFAGVFDGADSTANAGVGNMDLAAVVGDLLDANATNGSNFVDILP
;
A
#
# COMPACT_ATOMS: atom_id res chain seq x y z
N MET A 1 -20.47 -28.14 3.44
CA MET A 1 -19.66 -27.15 2.70
C MET A 1 -18.32 -27.02 3.43
N LYS A 2 -17.20 -27.27 2.77
CA LYS A 2 -15.85 -27.20 3.39
C LYS A 2 -15.46 -25.72 3.49
N LYS A 3 -15.23 -25.22 4.71
CA LYS A 3 -14.66 -23.89 4.92
C LYS A 3 -13.21 -23.92 4.41
N ALA A 4 -12.89 -23.08 3.43
CA ALA A 4 -11.52 -22.84 3.01
C ALA A 4 -10.82 -22.12 4.16
N HIS A 5 -9.74 -22.70 4.68
CA HIS A 5 -8.92 -22.04 5.68
C HIS A 5 -8.12 -20.95 4.96
N ARG A 6 -8.55 -19.69 5.06
CA ARG A 6 -7.77 -18.55 4.62
C ARG A 6 -6.58 -18.40 5.57
N VAL A 7 -5.38 -18.40 5.01
CA VAL A 7 -4.15 -18.10 5.74
C VAL A 7 -4.17 -16.59 5.93
N GLY A 8 -4.53 -16.13 7.13
CA GLY A 8 -4.43 -14.72 7.49
C GLY A 8 -2.98 -14.28 7.35
N VAL A 9 -2.73 -13.36 6.42
CA VAL A 9 -1.44 -12.69 6.30
C VAL A 9 -1.28 -11.82 7.53
N LEU A 10 -0.46 -12.29 8.47
CA LEU A 10 -0.05 -11.51 9.63
C LEU A 10 0.86 -10.39 9.12
N ALA A 11 0.35 -9.16 9.06
CA ALA A 11 1.15 -7.97 8.86
C ALA A 11 2.12 -7.82 10.04
N VAL A 12 3.35 -8.29 9.87
CA VAL A 12 4.42 -8.11 10.85
C VAL A 12 5.00 -6.73 10.61
N GLY A 13 4.64 -5.77 11.48
CA GLY A 13 5.35 -4.50 11.63
C GLY A 13 6.77 -4.75 12.12
N LEU A 14 7.69 -5.02 11.20
CA LEU A 14 9.12 -5.15 11.45
C LEU A 14 9.73 -3.75 11.53
N GLY A 15 9.74 -3.18 12.74
CA GLY A 15 10.59 -2.03 13.05
C GLY A 15 12.06 -2.45 12.93
N ILE A 16 12.70 -2.09 11.81
CA ILE A 16 14.14 -2.32 11.59
C ILE A 16 14.91 -1.23 12.32
N GLY A 17 15.52 -1.61 13.44
CA GLY A 17 16.51 -0.80 14.14
C GLY A 17 17.78 -0.62 13.31
N ALA A 18 18.22 0.64 13.24
CA ALA A 18 19.45 1.11 12.61
C ALA A 18 20.70 0.27 12.96
N GLY A 19 21.51 -0.02 11.94
CA GLY A 19 22.78 -0.71 12.11
C GLY A 19 23.65 -0.75 10.86
N ALA A 20 23.73 0.34 10.08
CA ALA A 20 24.64 0.41 8.93
C ALA A 20 26.07 0.78 9.37
N GLY A 21 26.84 -0.24 9.76
CA GLY A 21 28.30 -0.19 9.76
C GLY A 21 28.84 -0.53 8.37
N ALA A 22 28.82 0.42 7.43
CA ALA A 22 29.42 0.22 6.11
C ALA A 22 30.95 0.27 6.20
N THR A 23 31.62 -0.88 6.11
CA THR A 23 33.07 -0.94 5.90
C THR A 23 33.40 -0.66 4.43
N ALA A 24 34.30 0.29 4.17
CA ALA A 24 34.78 0.61 2.83
C ALA A 24 35.51 -0.61 2.21
N GLY A 25 34.83 -1.32 1.30
CA GLY A 25 35.45 -2.32 0.45
C GLY A 25 36.35 -1.64 -0.58
N VAL A 26 37.66 -1.90 -0.51
CA VAL A 26 38.62 -1.44 -1.51
C VAL A 26 38.40 -2.25 -2.78
N ALA A 27 37.92 -1.59 -3.85
CA ALA A 27 37.86 -2.18 -5.17
C ALA A 27 39.29 -2.35 -5.72
N SER A 28 39.77 -3.59 -5.77
CA SER A 28 41.00 -3.95 -6.46
C SER A 28 40.73 -3.96 -7.96
N ALA A 29 41.17 -2.93 -8.69
CA ALA A 29 41.17 -2.94 -10.14
C ALA A 29 42.24 -3.94 -10.63
N GLU A 30 41.82 -4.96 -11.37
CA GLU A 30 42.77 -5.84 -12.05
C GLU A 30 43.58 -5.04 -13.09
N PRO A 31 44.89 -5.34 -13.26
CA PRO A 31 45.70 -4.70 -14.27
C PRO A 31 45.14 -5.02 -15.67
N PHE A 32 44.57 -4.00 -16.30
CA PHE A 32 44.04 -4.07 -17.66
C PHE A 32 45.10 -4.67 -18.60
N SER A 33 44.82 -5.84 -19.15
CA SER A 33 45.42 -6.23 -20.43
C SER A 33 44.85 -5.29 -21.49
N PRO A 34 45.68 -4.71 -22.38
CA PRO A 34 45.18 -3.84 -23.43
C PRO A 34 44.13 -4.58 -24.25
N PRO A 35 42.96 -3.95 -24.53
CA PRO A 35 41.88 -4.59 -25.27
C PRO A 35 42.41 -5.08 -26.62
N ASP A 36 42.31 -6.38 -26.88
CA ASP A 36 42.63 -6.97 -28.17
C ASP A 36 41.57 -6.51 -29.19
N PRO A 37 41.91 -5.63 -30.15
CA PRO A 37 40.95 -5.14 -31.12
C PRO A 37 40.46 -6.24 -32.08
N ALA A 38 41.12 -7.40 -32.12
CA ALA A 38 40.68 -8.55 -32.91
C ALA A 38 39.60 -9.39 -32.20
N ALA A 39 39.47 -9.29 -30.87
CA ALA A 39 38.48 -10.04 -30.09
C ALA A 39 37.04 -9.49 -30.21
N GLY A 40 36.87 -8.24 -30.67
CA GLY A 40 35.57 -7.57 -30.78
C GLY A 40 34.85 -7.72 -32.12
N ALA A 41 35.51 -8.22 -33.17
CA ALA A 41 34.98 -8.19 -34.54
C ALA A 41 34.06 -9.37 -34.90
N THR A 42 33.81 -10.30 -33.97
CA THR A 42 32.89 -11.43 -34.17
C THR A 42 31.81 -11.50 -33.09
N ALA A 43 31.58 -10.42 -32.34
CA ALA A 43 30.41 -10.30 -31.48
C ALA A 43 29.16 -10.39 -32.35
N ASP A 44 28.61 -11.60 -32.40
CA ASP A 44 27.48 -11.98 -33.23
C ASP A 44 26.28 -11.13 -32.84
N ILE A 45 25.95 -10.15 -33.68
CA ILE A 45 24.83 -9.21 -33.47
C ILE A 45 23.51 -9.97 -33.34
N SER A 46 23.42 -11.20 -33.89
CA SER A 46 22.24 -12.05 -33.72
C SER A 46 22.06 -12.53 -32.27
N SER A 47 23.14 -12.64 -31.50
CA SER A 47 23.08 -13.00 -30.07
C SER A 47 22.58 -11.83 -29.20
N ALA A 48 22.89 -10.59 -29.58
CA ALA A 48 22.39 -9.40 -28.88
C ALA A 48 20.88 -9.21 -29.14
N ALA A 49 20.43 -9.33 -30.38
CA ALA A 49 19.01 -9.27 -30.73
C ALA A 49 18.21 -10.43 -30.12
N ALA A 50 18.79 -11.63 -30.05
CA ALA A 50 18.17 -12.78 -29.39
C ALA A 50 18.12 -12.61 -27.87
N ALA A 51 19.15 -12.02 -27.25
CA ALA A 51 19.14 -11.69 -25.83
C ALA A 51 18.10 -10.61 -25.50
N GLU A 52 17.98 -9.57 -26.33
CA GLU A 52 16.95 -8.53 -26.19
C GLU A 52 15.54 -9.10 -26.39
N ALA A 53 15.34 -10.00 -27.36
CA ALA A 53 14.07 -10.70 -27.55
C ALA A 53 13.73 -11.65 -26.40
N ALA A 54 14.72 -12.34 -25.83
CA ALA A 54 14.55 -13.20 -24.66
C ALA A 54 14.27 -12.39 -23.39
N ASP A 55 14.93 -11.25 -23.20
CA ASP A 55 14.65 -10.31 -22.10
C ASP A 55 13.25 -9.72 -22.24
N ALA A 56 12.86 -9.25 -23.44
CA ALA A 56 11.51 -8.77 -23.71
C ALA A 56 10.44 -9.85 -23.52
N ALA A 57 10.71 -11.10 -23.93
CA ALA A 57 9.82 -12.23 -23.70
C ALA A 57 9.74 -12.59 -22.21
N PHE A 58 10.85 -12.54 -21.48
CA PHE A 58 10.89 -12.78 -20.04
C PHE A 58 10.16 -11.69 -19.25
N ARG A 59 10.31 -10.42 -19.65
CA ARG A 59 9.56 -9.29 -19.08
C ARG A 59 8.07 -9.32 -19.44
N GLY A 60 7.72 -9.82 -20.62
CA GLY A 60 6.32 -9.98 -21.05
C GLY A 60 5.65 -11.24 -20.49
N MET A 61 6.43 -12.23 -20.08
CA MET A 61 5.94 -13.39 -19.35
C MET A 61 5.80 -13.00 -17.89
N ASN A 62 4.57 -12.96 -17.37
CA ASN A 62 4.36 -13.02 -15.93
C ASN A 62 4.92 -14.38 -15.44
N PRO A 63 6.15 -14.43 -14.89
CA PRO A 63 6.83 -15.71 -14.66
C PRO A 63 6.21 -16.46 -13.47
N PHE A 64 5.38 -15.76 -12.69
CA PHE A 64 4.73 -16.27 -11.50
C PHE A 64 3.34 -16.85 -11.80
N GLY A 65 2.75 -16.51 -12.95
CA GLY A 65 1.39 -16.90 -13.29
C GLY A 65 0.32 -16.20 -12.45
N PHE A 66 0.68 -15.13 -11.73
CA PHE A 66 -0.23 -14.26 -10.98
C PHE A 66 0.33 -12.83 -10.98
N ASP A 67 -0.55 -11.84 -10.96
CA ASP A 67 -0.18 -10.43 -11.05
C ASP A 67 0.38 -9.96 -9.70
N LEU A 68 1.60 -9.40 -9.72
CA LEU A 68 2.35 -8.97 -8.54
C LEU A 68 3.18 -7.75 -8.92
N ALA A 69 3.10 -6.69 -8.12
CA ALA A 69 4.02 -5.56 -8.19
C ALA A 69 4.54 -5.21 -6.81
N ILE A 70 5.84 -4.91 -6.71
CA ILE A 70 6.51 -4.51 -5.47
C ILE A 70 7.42 -3.32 -5.79
N SER A 71 7.25 -2.23 -5.03
CA SER A 71 8.10 -1.05 -5.08
C SER A 71 8.67 -0.75 -3.69
N ILE A 72 9.98 -0.48 -3.60
CA ILE A 72 10.67 -0.16 -2.35
C ILE A 72 11.63 0.99 -2.61
N ASP A 73 11.57 2.04 -1.79
CA ASP A 73 12.52 3.17 -1.85
C ASP A 73 12.63 3.78 -3.26
N GLY A 74 11.49 3.99 -3.93
CA GLY A 74 11.46 4.54 -5.29
C GLY A 74 11.80 3.55 -6.40
N VAL A 75 12.07 2.29 -6.08
CA VAL A 75 12.54 1.29 -7.04
C VAL A 75 11.55 0.14 -7.15
N ASN A 76 11.04 -0.07 -8.36
CA ASN A 76 10.20 -1.21 -8.68
C ASN A 76 11.06 -2.49 -8.78
N ILE A 77 10.84 -3.43 -7.86
CA ILE A 77 11.60 -4.68 -7.73
C ILE A 77 10.98 -5.78 -8.59
N ILE A 78 9.65 -5.84 -8.60
CA ILE A 78 8.85 -6.79 -9.39
C ILE A 78 7.69 -6.01 -10.01
N GLU A 79 7.45 -6.25 -11.30
CA GLU A 79 6.26 -5.79 -12.01
C GLU A 79 5.77 -6.95 -12.90
N GLY A 80 4.63 -7.52 -12.57
CA GLY A 80 4.06 -8.66 -13.25
C GLY A 80 2.58 -8.45 -13.58
N GLY A 81 2.24 -8.61 -14.86
CA GLY A 81 0.85 -8.57 -15.32
C GLY A 81 0.23 -7.18 -15.24
N SER A 82 -0.95 -7.07 -14.62
CA SER A 82 -1.70 -5.81 -14.48
C SER A 82 -1.65 -5.16 -13.09
N ALA A 83 -0.92 -5.74 -12.15
CA ALA A 83 -0.66 -5.12 -10.84
C ALA A 83 0.29 -3.92 -10.98
N TYR A 84 0.07 -2.88 -10.19
CA TYR A 84 0.88 -1.68 -10.16
C TYR A 84 1.24 -1.30 -8.72
N ALA A 85 2.53 -1.08 -8.46
CA ALA A 85 3.03 -0.60 -7.18
C ALA A 85 4.02 0.54 -7.41
N THR A 86 3.88 1.62 -6.64
CA THR A 86 4.81 2.76 -6.66
C THR A 86 5.13 3.18 -5.22
N SER A 87 6.39 3.55 -4.98
CA SER A 87 6.87 4.08 -3.71
C SER A 87 7.73 5.32 -3.96
N ASP A 88 7.81 6.27 -3.02
CA ASP A 88 8.88 7.26 -2.98
C ASP A 88 10.08 6.73 -2.16
N SER A 89 11.05 7.59 -1.85
CA SER A 89 12.24 7.18 -1.07
C SER A 89 11.86 6.89 0.38
N ASP A 90 12.41 5.83 0.95
CA ASP A 90 12.08 5.28 2.28
C ASP A 90 10.66 4.68 2.42
N ASP A 91 9.90 4.55 1.33
CA ASP A 91 8.54 3.99 1.33
C ASP A 91 8.45 2.56 0.75
N PHE A 92 7.30 1.92 0.91
CA PHE A 92 7.05 0.57 0.43
C PHE A 92 5.63 0.34 -0.08
N ALA A 93 5.49 -0.29 -1.26
CA ALA A 93 4.20 -0.64 -1.82
C ALA A 93 4.16 -2.07 -2.40
N ILE A 94 3.07 -2.81 -2.15
CA ILE A 94 2.78 -4.13 -2.74
C ILE A 94 1.37 -4.16 -3.33
N ALA A 95 1.25 -4.60 -4.58
CA ALA A 95 -0.02 -4.93 -5.22
C ALA A 95 -0.06 -6.40 -5.64
N ILE A 96 -1.09 -7.14 -5.22
CA ILE A 96 -1.27 -8.58 -5.50
C ILE A 96 -2.64 -8.81 -6.16
N GLY A 97 -2.63 -9.22 -7.43
CA GLY A 97 -3.83 -9.52 -8.20
C GLY A 97 -3.98 -8.66 -9.46
N ALA A 98 -5.04 -8.93 -10.22
CA ALA A 98 -5.30 -8.21 -11.47
C ALA A 98 -5.96 -6.84 -11.23
N GLY A 99 -5.50 -5.81 -11.95
CA GLY A 99 -6.05 -4.44 -11.87
C GLY A 99 -5.75 -3.69 -10.57
N ILE A 100 -4.76 -4.15 -9.80
CA ILE A 100 -4.49 -3.66 -8.44
C ILE A 100 -3.53 -2.48 -8.47
N SER A 101 -3.75 -1.52 -7.57
CA SER A 101 -2.85 -0.37 -7.37
C SER A 101 -2.43 -0.22 -5.91
N ALA A 102 -1.13 -0.13 -5.64
CA ALA A 102 -0.60 0.27 -4.35
C ALA A 102 0.36 1.46 -4.51
N SER A 103 0.13 2.53 -3.75
CA SER A 103 0.92 3.76 -3.83
C SER A 103 1.30 4.23 -2.43
N ALA A 104 2.60 4.31 -2.14
CA ALA A 104 3.13 4.91 -0.91
C ALA A 104 4.01 6.10 -1.31
N THR A 105 3.49 7.32 -1.22
CA THR A 105 4.14 8.50 -1.80
C THR A 105 3.91 9.71 -0.92
N GLY A 106 4.85 10.64 -0.92
CA GLY A 106 4.86 11.72 0.08
C GLY A 106 5.66 11.30 1.32
N GLY A 107 6.26 12.31 1.96
CA GLY A 107 7.21 12.18 3.09
C GLY A 107 8.09 10.92 3.13
N ILE A 108 8.02 10.15 4.22
CA ILE A 108 8.88 8.96 4.48
C ILE A 108 8.15 7.88 5.28
N PHE A 109 8.56 6.62 5.06
CA PHE A 109 8.11 5.42 5.77
C PHE A 109 6.62 5.10 5.62
N ASP A 110 6.04 5.49 4.48
CA ASP A 110 4.68 5.14 4.13
C ASP A 110 4.59 3.70 3.60
N SER A 111 3.45 3.07 3.81
CA SER A 111 3.22 1.68 3.43
C SER A 111 1.86 1.45 2.76
N ALA A 112 1.85 0.90 1.56
CA ALA A 112 0.64 0.57 0.83
C ALA A 112 0.59 -0.91 0.44
N PHE A 113 -0.49 -1.59 0.81
CA PHE A 113 -0.73 -3.00 0.48
C PHE A 113 -2.12 -3.17 -0.11
N ALA A 114 -2.21 -3.71 -1.32
CA ALA A 114 -3.48 -4.01 -1.97
C ALA A 114 -3.54 -5.47 -2.45
N ASP A 115 -4.59 -6.18 -2.07
CA ASP A 115 -4.91 -7.55 -2.47
C ASP A 115 -6.41 -7.65 -2.85
N GLY A 116 -6.70 -8.36 -3.94
CA GLY A 116 -8.05 -8.62 -4.42
C GLY A 116 -8.47 -7.75 -5.61
N VAL A 117 -8.96 -8.39 -6.68
CA VAL A 117 -9.24 -7.79 -8.01
C VAL A 117 -9.78 -6.35 -7.96
N ASP A 118 -9.14 -5.46 -8.71
CA ASP A 118 -9.46 -4.02 -8.81
C ASP A 118 -9.42 -3.24 -7.47
N SER A 119 -8.65 -3.69 -6.47
CA SER A 119 -8.44 -2.95 -5.22
C SER A 119 -7.34 -1.89 -5.32
N SER A 120 -7.39 -0.91 -4.41
CA SER A 120 -6.42 0.19 -4.34
C SER A 120 -6.04 0.52 -2.91
N ALA A 121 -4.74 0.66 -2.64
CA ALA A 121 -4.22 1.19 -1.38
C ALA A 121 -3.33 2.41 -1.64
N THR A 122 -3.60 3.52 -0.97
CA THR A 122 -2.81 4.76 -1.06
C THR A 122 -2.42 5.23 0.32
N ALA A 123 -1.12 5.28 0.60
CA ALA A 123 -0.54 5.84 1.81
C ALA A 123 0.28 7.10 1.48
N GLY A 124 0.20 8.09 2.36
CA GLY A 124 0.85 9.38 2.21
C GLY A 124 0.00 10.38 1.44
N GLY A 125 0.67 11.28 0.73
CA GLY A 125 0.01 12.36 0.01
C GLY A 125 0.95 13.49 -0.37
N ILE A 126 1.06 14.49 0.50
CA ILE A 126 1.92 15.65 0.27
C ILE A 126 3.33 15.43 0.85
N ALA A 127 4.30 16.23 0.39
CA ALA A 127 5.64 16.18 0.95
C ALA A 127 5.61 16.58 2.44
N GLY A 128 6.03 15.66 3.31
CA GLY A 128 6.07 15.84 4.76
C GLY A 128 5.10 14.96 5.54
N ASP A 129 4.23 14.22 4.85
CA ASP A 129 3.35 13.22 5.46
C ASP A 129 4.13 11.93 5.67
N ASN A 130 4.16 11.40 6.89
CA ASN A 130 5.05 10.29 7.21
C ASN A 130 4.33 9.22 8.01
N PHE A 131 4.78 7.98 7.83
CA PHE A 131 4.33 6.80 8.56
C PHE A 131 2.86 6.47 8.34
N ASP A 132 2.31 6.78 7.18
CA ASP A 132 0.96 6.43 6.82
C ASP A 132 0.89 4.97 6.34
N SER A 133 -0.24 4.30 6.61
CA SER A 133 -0.43 2.89 6.27
C SER A 133 -1.79 2.63 5.66
N ALA A 134 -1.79 2.15 4.42
CA ALA A 134 -2.99 1.78 3.68
C ALA A 134 -2.98 0.28 3.34
N THR A 135 -4.05 -0.43 3.71
CA THR A 135 -4.24 -1.85 3.41
C THR A 135 -5.62 -2.09 2.82
N ALA A 136 -5.70 -2.60 1.60
CA ALA A 136 -6.94 -2.91 0.91
C ALA A 136 -7.00 -4.40 0.56
N ASP A 137 -7.63 -5.22 1.41
CA ASP A 137 -7.90 -6.65 1.14
C ASP A 137 -9.40 -6.85 0.85
N GLY A 138 -9.71 -7.05 -0.42
CA GLY A 138 -11.07 -7.25 -0.91
C GLY A 138 -11.23 -6.75 -2.34
N ALA A 139 -12.00 -7.47 -3.15
CA ALA A 139 -12.27 -7.06 -4.53
C ALA A 139 -12.93 -5.67 -4.58
N GLN A 140 -12.44 -4.78 -5.43
CA GLN A 140 -12.90 -3.39 -5.57
C GLN A 140 -12.86 -2.57 -4.26
N SER A 141 -12.05 -2.98 -3.29
CA SER A 141 -11.86 -2.24 -2.04
C SER A 141 -10.88 -1.08 -2.22
N SER A 142 -11.03 -0.01 -1.44
CA SER A 142 -10.12 1.14 -1.49
C SER A 142 -9.77 1.65 -0.09
N ALA A 143 -8.48 1.66 0.23
CA ALA A 143 -7.94 2.18 1.48
C ALA A 143 -7.05 3.39 1.22
N ILE A 144 -7.29 4.50 1.92
CA ILE A 144 -6.54 5.76 1.78
C ILE A 144 -6.13 6.26 3.16
N ALA A 145 -4.83 6.35 3.43
CA ALA A 145 -4.26 6.92 4.65
C ALA A 145 -3.38 8.11 4.28
N GLY A 146 -3.70 9.29 4.82
CA GLY A 146 -2.95 10.52 4.58
C GLY A 146 -3.71 11.54 3.71
N ASP A 147 -3.04 12.63 3.35
CA ASP A 147 -3.66 13.76 2.65
C ASP A 147 -3.85 13.52 1.15
N ASN A 148 -5.10 13.37 0.70
CA ASN A 148 -5.42 13.33 -0.73
C ASN A 148 -5.70 14.74 -1.32
N GLY A 149 -4.82 15.71 -1.02
CA GLY A 149 -4.80 17.02 -1.68
C GLY A 149 -5.50 18.18 -0.96
N THR A 150 -5.68 18.12 0.36
CA THR A 150 -6.12 19.26 1.18
C THR A 150 -5.01 20.27 1.46
N GLY A 151 -3.74 19.86 1.34
CA GLY A 151 -2.58 20.67 1.69
C GLY A 151 -2.35 20.78 3.20
N VAL A 152 -3.01 19.95 4.00
CA VAL A 152 -2.79 19.82 5.44
C VAL A 152 -1.88 18.61 5.64
N SER A 153 -0.81 18.77 6.42
CA SER A 153 0.07 17.65 6.70
C SER A 153 -0.66 16.58 7.51
N SER A 154 -0.56 15.36 7.03
CA SER A 154 -1.11 14.14 7.59
C SER A 154 0.01 13.22 8.02
N SER A 155 -0.05 12.57 9.18
CA SER A 155 0.99 11.61 9.53
C SER A 155 0.46 10.58 10.50
N TYR A 156 1.01 9.37 10.43
CA TYR A 156 0.63 8.23 11.26
C TYR A 156 -0.80 7.75 11.00
N ASP A 157 -1.37 8.07 9.85
CA ASP A 157 -2.72 7.69 9.52
C ASP A 157 -2.77 6.22 9.11
N THR A 158 -3.88 5.55 9.41
CA THR A 158 -4.07 4.14 9.08
C THR A 158 -5.44 3.93 8.45
N ALA A 159 -5.46 3.38 7.24
CA ALA A 159 -6.67 2.91 6.59
C ALA A 159 -6.51 1.44 6.25
N ALA A 160 -7.36 0.58 6.80
CA ALA A 160 -7.29 -0.84 6.53
C ALA A 160 -8.65 -1.48 6.29
N ILE A 161 -8.71 -2.33 5.28
CA ILE A 161 -9.84 -3.18 4.92
C ILE A 161 -9.35 -4.61 4.93
N PHE A 162 -10.03 -5.47 5.68
CA PHE A 162 -9.77 -6.90 5.73
C PHE A 162 -11.02 -7.67 5.31
N ASP A 163 -10.97 -8.31 4.15
CA ASP A 163 -12.07 -9.10 3.56
C ASP A 163 -13.34 -8.27 3.27
N GLY A 164 -13.19 -7.02 2.81
CA GLY A 164 -14.30 -6.09 2.55
C GLY A 164 -14.49 -5.80 1.06
N PRO A 165 -15.25 -6.61 0.28
CA PRO A 165 -15.48 -6.32 -1.12
C PRO A 165 -16.30 -5.03 -1.30
N ASN A 166 -15.89 -4.18 -2.26
CA ASN A 166 -16.42 -2.84 -2.49
C ASN A 166 -16.41 -1.92 -1.24
N ALA A 167 -15.55 -2.20 -0.25
CA ALA A 167 -15.45 -1.37 0.94
C ALA A 167 -14.54 -0.17 0.72
N PHE A 168 -14.76 0.89 1.50
CA PHE A 168 -13.98 2.11 1.45
C PHE A 168 -13.55 2.56 2.84
N ALA A 169 -12.24 2.59 3.10
CA ALA A 169 -11.64 3.06 4.35
C ALA A 169 -10.77 4.29 4.06
N GLN A 170 -11.00 5.38 4.78
CA GLN A 170 -10.24 6.61 4.61
C GLN A 170 -9.91 7.25 5.95
N ALA A 171 -8.62 7.35 6.27
CA ALA A 171 -8.10 8.24 7.29
C ALA A 171 -7.61 9.50 6.56
N TYR A 172 -8.38 10.58 6.68
CA TYR A 172 -8.21 11.83 5.94
C TYR A 172 -7.12 12.71 6.57
N ALA A 173 -7.10 13.99 6.19
CA ALA A 173 -6.14 14.97 6.67
C ALA A 173 -6.15 15.15 8.20
N GLY A 174 -5.02 14.89 8.85
CA GLY A 174 -4.93 14.91 10.29
C GLY A 174 -3.77 14.06 10.77
N ASN A 175 -3.52 13.98 12.08
CA ASN A 175 -2.49 13.07 12.57
C ASN A 175 -3.10 11.92 13.35
N ALA A 176 -2.62 10.71 13.05
CA ALA A 176 -2.96 9.47 13.73
C ALA A 176 -4.45 9.10 13.61
N ASP A 177 -5.08 9.44 12.50
CA ASP A 177 -6.44 9.05 12.20
C ASP A 177 -6.49 7.58 11.75
N THR A 178 -7.58 6.89 12.06
CA THR A 178 -7.70 5.46 11.83
C THR A 178 -9.07 5.12 11.23
N ALA A 179 -9.07 4.52 10.06
CA ALA A 179 -10.25 3.97 9.40
C ALA A 179 -10.09 2.46 9.20
N LEU A 180 -10.93 1.65 9.84
CA LEU A 180 -10.83 0.20 9.82
C LEU A 180 -12.13 -0.46 9.38
N ILE A 181 -12.03 -1.44 8.50
CA ILE A 181 -13.13 -2.31 8.08
C ILE A 181 -12.68 -3.77 8.21
N PHE A 182 -13.43 -4.57 8.95
CA PHE A 182 -13.24 -6.02 9.05
C PHE A 182 -14.52 -6.72 8.60
N ASP A 183 -14.45 -7.52 7.53
CA ASP A 183 -15.56 -8.32 7.00
C ASP A 183 -16.82 -7.47 6.71
N GLY A 184 -16.64 -6.32 6.05
CA GLY A 184 -17.70 -5.36 5.73
C GLY A 184 -17.86 -5.16 4.23
N ALA A 185 -18.75 -5.93 3.58
CA ALA A 185 -19.06 -5.72 2.17
C ALA A 185 -19.81 -4.40 1.96
N ASN A 186 -19.39 -3.58 0.99
CA ASN A 186 -19.91 -2.22 0.75
C ASN A 186 -19.89 -1.32 2.01
N ALA A 187 -19.00 -1.58 2.96
CA ALA A 187 -18.87 -0.79 4.17
C ALA A 187 -18.06 0.49 3.92
N PHE A 188 -18.35 1.53 4.71
CA PHE A 188 -17.65 2.81 4.66
C PHE A 188 -17.13 3.18 6.05
N ALA A 189 -15.81 3.41 6.19
CA ALA A 189 -15.19 3.93 7.40
C ALA A 189 -14.39 5.18 7.05
N THR A 190 -14.78 6.33 7.57
CA THR A 190 -14.09 7.60 7.32
C THR A 190 -13.76 8.30 8.63
N ALA A 191 -12.46 8.49 8.90
CA ALA A 191 -11.96 9.45 9.87
C ALA A 191 -11.63 10.74 9.09
N TYR A 192 -12.37 11.83 9.34
CA TYR A 192 -12.28 13.09 8.61
C TYR A 192 -11.13 13.95 9.14
N GLN A 193 -11.27 15.28 9.09
CA GLN A 193 -10.20 16.21 9.45
C GLN A 193 -10.01 16.28 10.97
N GLY A 194 -8.81 16.01 11.45
CA GLY A 194 -8.60 16.14 12.88
C GLY A 194 -7.29 15.57 13.37
N ASN A 195 -7.30 15.03 14.58
CA ASN A 195 -6.22 14.18 15.03
C ASN A 195 -6.80 13.09 15.93
N MET A 196 -6.31 11.87 15.74
CA MET A 196 -6.66 10.69 16.53
C MET A 196 -8.14 10.31 16.42
N ASP A 197 -8.76 10.58 15.27
CA ASP A 197 -10.14 10.18 14.99
C ASP A 197 -10.18 8.70 14.56
N PHE A 198 -11.19 7.96 15.01
CA PHE A 198 -11.34 6.53 14.74
C PHE A 198 -12.70 6.22 14.13
N ALA A 199 -12.70 5.67 12.92
CA ALA A 199 -13.88 5.12 12.26
C ALA A 199 -13.72 3.61 12.04
N GLY A 200 -14.65 2.80 12.56
CA GLY A 200 -14.57 1.34 12.50
C GLY A 200 -15.86 0.65 12.06
N VAL A 201 -15.77 -0.27 11.11
CA VAL A 201 -16.85 -1.19 10.74
C VAL A 201 -16.40 -2.63 11.00
N PHE A 202 -17.14 -3.36 11.82
CA PHE A 202 -16.81 -4.74 12.20
C PHE A 202 -17.98 -5.67 11.89
N ASP A 203 -17.80 -6.61 10.95
CA ASP A 203 -18.84 -7.56 10.51
C ASP A 203 -20.13 -6.80 10.14
N GLY A 204 -19.99 -5.78 9.30
CA GLY A 204 -21.05 -4.81 9.02
C GLY A 204 -21.20 -4.50 7.54
N ALA A 205 -21.90 -5.37 6.82
CA ALA A 205 -22.23 -5.14 5.43
C ALA A 205 -23.17 -3.94 5.30
N ASP A 206 -22.93 -3.11 4.28
CA ASP A 206 -23.70 -1.91 3.99
C ASP A 206 -23.78 -0.90 5.18
N SER A 207 -22.79 -0.95 6.10
CA SER A 207 -22.72 -0.05 7.26
C SER A 207 -21.73 1.10 7.05
N THR A 208 -21.93 2.17 7.80
CA THR A 208 -21.12 3.39 7.74
C THR A 208 -20.65 3.81 9.13
N ALA A 209 -19.37 4.18 9.25
CA ALA A 209 -18.79 4.80 10.44
C ALA A 209 -18.05 6.08 10.05
N ASN A 210 -18.46 7.21 10.63
CA ASN A 210 -17.93 8.54 10.33
C ASN A 210 -17.44 9.24 11.61
N ALA A 211 -16.13 9.32 11.81
CA ALA A 211 -15.51 10.13 12.88
C ALA A 211 -15.06 11.46 12.27
N GLY A 212 -15.62 12.58 12.72
CA GLY A 212 -15.65 13.80 11.90
C GLY A 212 -14.55 14.80 12.13
N VAL A 213 -14.95 16.07 12.15
CA VAL A 213 -14.04 17.21 12.14
C VAL A 213 -13.72 17.61 13.59
N GLY A 214 -12.51 17.35 14.04
CA GLY A 214 -12.10 17.67 15.39
C GLY A 214 -10.89 16.91 15.88
N ASN A 215 -10.98 16.29 17.06
CA ASN A 215 -9.91 15.44 17.57
C ASN A 215 -10.55 14.39 18.47
N MET A 216 -10.02 13.17 18.42
CA MET A 216 -10.42 12.04 19.26
C MET A 216 -11.90 11.67 19.13
N ASP A 217 -12.48 11.84 17.94
CA ASP A 217 -13.82 11.34 17.64
C ASP A 217 -13.78 9.83 17.39
N LEU A 218 -14.82 9.12 17.82
CA LEU A 218 -14.95 7.68 17.70
C LEU A 218 -16.31 7.33 17.11
N ALA A 219 -16.32 6.79 15.90
CA ALA A 219 -17.50 6.18 15.29
C ALA A 219 -17.23 4.69 15.05
N ALA A 220 -18.11 3.82 15.56
CA ALA A 220 -17.97 2.39 15.31
C ALA A 220 -19.32 1.72 15.09
N VAL A 221 -19.35 0.76 14.18
CA VAL A 221 -20.52 -0.11 13.95
C VAL A 221 -20.10 -1.58 14.08
N VAL A 222 -20.99 -2.37 14.65
CA VAL A 222 -20.88 -3.83 14.70
C VAL A 222 -22.18 -4.40 14.17
N GLY A 223 -22.17 -5.04 12.99
CA GLY A 223 -23.39 -5.51 12.33
C GLY A 223 -23.79 -4.70 11.08
N ASP A 224 -24.79 -5.21 10.37
CA ASP A 224 -25.22 -4.75 9.05
C ASP A 224 -26.19 -3.55 9.10
N LEU A 225 -26.13 -2.70 8.06
CA LEU A 225 -27.07 -1.58 7.83
C LEU A 225 -27.12 -0.55 8.98
N LEU A 226 -25.98 -0.31 9.63
CA LEU A 226 -25.83 0.67 10.72
C LEU A 226 -25.09 1.93 10.25
N ASP A 227 -25.36 3.07 10.88
CA ASP A 227 -24.71 4.36 10.58
C ASP A 227 -24.29 5.07 11.87
N ALA A 228 -23.02 4.94 12.25
CA ALA A 228 -22.44 5.64 13.40
C ALA A 228 -21.79 6.96 12.96
N ASN A 229 -22.11 8.05 13.64
CA ASN A 229 -21.71 9.39 13.25
C ASN A 229 -21.27 10.25 14.44
N ALA A 230 -19.95 10.43 14.57
CA ALA A 230 -19.29 11.24 15.59
C ALA A 230 -18.64 12.49 14.97
N THR A 231 -19.41 13.32 14.22
CA THR A 231 -18.81 14.39 13.37
C THR A 231 -18.83 15.83 13.89
N ASN A 232 -19.44 16.11 15.04
CA ASN A 232 -19.84 17.48 15.42
C ASN A 232 -18.91 18.18 16.43
N GLY A 233 -17.59 18.02 16.34
CA GLY A 233 -16.62 18.72 17.19
C GLY A 233 -15.52 17.77 17.66
N SER A 234 -15.14 17.78 18.94
CA SER A 234 -14.07 16.88 19.44
C SER A 234 -14.57 16.00 20.56
N ASN A 235 -14.01 14.79 20.66
CA ASN A 235 -14.33 13.77 21.67
C ASN A 235 -15.77 13.23 21.56
N PHE A 236 -16.33 13.19 20.36
CA PHE A 236 -17.62 12.53 20.14
C PHE A 236 -17.45 11.02 20.09
N VAL A 237 -18.46 10.31 20.59
CA VAL A 237 -18.50 8.87 20.55
C VAL A 237 -19.87 8.45 20.06
N ASP A 238 -19.91 7.69 18.98
CA ASP A 238 -21.10 7.00 18.51
C ASP A 238 -20.77 5.54 18.19
N ILE A 239 -21.49 4.61 18.83
CA ILE A 239 -21.26 3.17 18.68
C ILE A 239 -22.60 2.48 18.51
N LEU A 240 -22.78 1.82 17.37
CA LEU A 240 -23.99 1.05 17.07
C LEU A 240 -23.66 -0.46 17.02
N PRO A 241 -24.32 -1.27 17.87
CA PRO A 241 -24.18 -2.73 17.87
C PRO A 241 -25.30 -3.47 17.11
#